data_AF-A0A127BBD6-F1
#
_entry.id   AF-A0A127BBD6-F1
#
_cell.length_a   1.000
_cell.length_b   1.000
_cell.length_c   1.000
_cell.angle_alpha   90.00
_cell.angle_beta   90.00
_cell.angle_gamma   90.00
#
_symmetry.space_group_name_H-M   'P 1'
#
loop_
_entity.id
_entity.type
_entity.pdbx_description
1 polymer ?
#
loop_
_entity_poly.entity_id
_entity_poly.type
_entity_poly.pdbx_seq_one_letter_code
_entity_poly.pdbx_strand_id
1 'polypeptide(L)'
;MEDINRPKERENFVVFAGVTKDGQIQFIKVYAIDESLAIEVLEEFLRENHIHPSDFVVVDQGYENVEGKEVITTRTEEELSALLSRIGLKLVSNGILYLKGKNKIYQITAISRDLLESRRETEEIIETVTLEFSDIRLPEKYIKRLNLLALMEDTLILNRVELDLPSLLRKTIRGTVAIPRLLEYDGIIIRVFDEEFHIAKGSYIDKVLVSPPVIHWDAHIDSIEDFSFKKIEENVYSAPLFLKAFSGFLVLTEPPRDLVRMLLKIKKRGEFKVTLDGRRVRLPVNFTIIVDTKYPENYSGLKFPVRINLPPMDDETFAAMLAEAIGISVPQDVTAMFPEEYKTFLGIEIIVNLWKKLLERKKKDGIELLREVAAIVSGGVP
;
A
#
# COMPACT_ATOMS: atom_id res chain seq x y z
N MET A 1 23.76 36.02 1.90
CA MET A 1 23.77 36.12 0.43
C MET A 1 22.94 37.34 0.05
N GLU A 2 23.43 38.27 -0.78
CA GLU A 2 22.60 39.43 -1.17
C GLU A 2 21.59 39.07 -2.27
N ASP A 3 20.37 39.60 -2.17
CA ASP A 3 19.28 39.49 -3.16
C ASP A 3 18.71 38.07 -3.35
N ILE A 4 18.36 37.33 -2.29
CA ILE A 4 17.67 36.03 -2.45
C ILE A 4 16.28 36.21 -3.08
N ASN A 5 15.54 37.26 -2.72
CA ASN A 5 14.20 37.49 -3.26
C ASN A 5 14.16 38.05 -4.68
N ARG A 6 15.30 38.45 -5.26
CA ARG A 6 15.32 39.10 -6.58
C ARG A 6 15.29 38.06 -7.70
N PRO A 7 14.33 38.16 -8.65
CA PRO A 7 14.27 37.32 -9.84
C PRO A 7 15.56 37.42 -10.67
N LYS A 8 16.31 36.33 -10.76
CA LYS A 8 17.56 36.24 -11.54
C LYS A 8 17.75 34.84 -12.11
N GLU A 9 18.54 34.75 -13.17
CA GLU A 9 19.08 33.48 -13.64
C GLU A 9 20.20 33.01 -12.72
N ARG A 10 20.15 31.73 -12.33
CA ARG A 10 21.05 31.13 -11.33
C ARG A 10 21.49 29.74 -11.79
N GLU A 11 22.61 29.27 -11.24
CA GLU A 11 23.18 27.95 -11.56
C GLU A 11 23.35 27.06 -10.33
N ASN A 12 23.12 27.65 -9.14
CA ASN A 12 23.39 27.02 -7.86
C ASN A 12 22.13 26.79 -7.04
N PHE A 13 21.12 27.66 -7.12
CA PHE A 13 19.84 27.47 -6.44
C PHE A 13 18.67 28.22 -7.09
N VAL A 14 17.45 27.84 -6.74
CA VAL A 14 16.21 28.60 -6.96
C VAL A 14 15.25 28.37 -5.78
N VAL A 15 14.49 29.39 -5.42
CA VAL A 15 13.45 29.34 -4.39
C VAL A 15 12.10 29.55 -5.04
N PHE A 16 11.21 28.61 -4.78
CA PHE A 16 9.79 28.69 -5.05
C PHE A 16 9.05 29.05 -3.76
N ALA A 17 8.11 29.97 -3.84
CA ALA A 17 7.23 30.31 -2.74
C ALA A 17 5.76 30.18 -3.17
N GLY A 18 4.93 29.62 -2.30
CA GLY A 18 3.47 29.63 -2.43
C GLY A 18 2.88 30.74 -1.57
N VAL A 19 2.19 31.67 -2.21
CA VAL A 19 1.73 32.91 -1.58
C VAL A 19 0.21 32.99 -1.64
N THR A 20 -0.44 33.38 -0.54
CA THR A 20 -1.89 33.63 -0.50
C THR A 20 -2.27 34.87 -1.32
N LYS A 21 -3.57 35.09 -1.53
CA LYS A 21 -4.07 36.33 -2.17
C LYS A 21 -3.66 37.60 -1.41
N ASP A 22 -3.50 37.50 -0.10
CA ASP A 22 -3.12 38.61 0.78
C ASP A 22 -1.60 38.79 0.90
N GLY A 23 -0.81 38.02 0.14
CA GLY A 23 0.64 38.16 0.08
C GLY A 23 1.42 37.40 1.15
N GLN A 24 0.75 36.57 1.97
CA GLN A 24 1.44 35.76 2.97
C GLN A 24 2.07 34.53 2.33
N ILE A 25 3.35 34.28 2.64
CA ILE A 25 4.05 33.06 2.24
C ILE A 25 3.58 31.93 3.16
N GLN A 26 3.20 30.80 2.58
CA GLN A 26 2.74 29.61 3.31
C GLN A 26 3.44 28.33 2.86
N PHE A 27 4.20 28.40 1.77
CA PHE A 27 4.95 27.28 1.20
C PHE A 27 6.27 27.80 0.65
N ILE A 28 7.35 27.05 0.85
CA ILE A 28 8.69 27.35 0.35
C ILE A 28 9.30 26.05 -0.17
N LYS A 29 9.79 26.02 -1.40
CA LYS A 29 10.61 24.92 -1.93
C LYS A 29 11.90 25.49 -2.48
N VAL A 30 13.03 25.00 -1.98
CA VAL A 30 14.36 25.39 -2.43
C VAL A 30 14.95 24.23 -3.21
N TYR A 31 15.45 24.51 -4.41
CA TYR A 31 16.35 23.63 -5.13
C TYR A 31 17.76 24.17 -5.04
N ALA A 32 18.74 23.33 -4.71
CA ALA A 32 20.13 23.71 -4.63
C ALA A 32 21.06 22.56 -5.05
N ILE A 33 22.28 22.90 -5.45
CA ILE A 33 23.27 21.91 -5.90
C ILE A 33 23.68 20.89 -4.83
N ASP A 34 23.52 21.23 -3.55
CA ASP A 34 23.78 20.37 -2.40
C ASP A 34 22.93 20.78 -1.20
N GLU A 35 22.93 19.94 -0.17
CA GLU A 35 22.17 20.10 1.07
C GLU A 35 22.57 21.36 1.86
N SER A 36 23.86 21.63 1.98
CA SER A 36 24.36 22.76 2.77
C SER A 36 23.87 24.09 2.19
N LEU A 37 23.92 24.23 0.87
CA LEU A 37 23.40 25.41 0.18
C LEU A 37 21.87 25.49 0.28
N ALA A 38 21.16 24.36 0.24
CA ALA A 38 19.70 24.35 0.36
C ALA A 38 19.24 24.92 1.72
N ILE A 39 19.90 24.51 2.80
CA ILE A 39 19.63 24.98 4.16
C ILE A 39 19.98 26.46 4.29
N GLU A 40 21.16 26.88 3.84
CA GLU A 40 21.58 28.30 3.89
C GLU A 40 20.59 29.21 3.14
N VAL A 41 20.15 28.78 1.96
CA VAL A 41 19.19 29.51 1.13
C VAL A 41 17.82 29.59 1.81
N LEU A 42 17.35 28.51 2.44
CA LEU A 42 16.08 28.51 3.18
C LEU A 42 16.13 29.48 4.37
N GLU A 43 17.19 29.42 5.17
CA GLU A 43 17.38 30.31 6.34
C GLU A 43 17.45 31.79 5.93
N GLU A 44 18.21 32.10 4.87
CA GLU A 44 18.31 33.46 4.35
C GLU A 44 16.99 33.94 3.73
N PHE A 45 16.25 33.07 3.02
CA PHE A 45 14.93 33.40 2.49
C PHE A 45 13.93 33.75 3.61
N LEU A 46 13.91 32.95 4.69
CA LEU A 46 13.07 33.23 5.86
C LEU A 46 13.44 34.56 6.51
N ARG A 47 14.75 34.83 6.66
CA ARG A 47 15.28 36.07 7.23
C ARG A 47 14.90 37.30 6.40
N GLU A 48 15.12 37.28 5.08
CA GLU A 48 14.78 38.41 4.20
C GLU A 48 13.26 38.70 4.18
N ASN A 49 12.44 37.67 4.36
CA ASN A 49 10.97 37.80 4.38
C ASN A 49 10.38 38.02 5.78
N HIS A 50 11.21 38.24 6.81
CA HIS A 50 10.78 38.44 8.21
C HIS A 50 9.91 37.30 8.75
N ILE A 51 10.19 36.07 8.32
CA ILE A 51 9.50 34.86 8.77
C ILE A 51 10.31 34.22 9.88
N HIS A 52 9.66 33.90 11.00
CA HIS A 52 10.35 33.17 12.07
C HIS A 52 10.49 31.68 11.69
N PRO A 53 11.68 31.06 11.81
CA PRO A 53 11.88 29.67 11.38
C PRO A 53 10.94 28.66 12.05
N SER A 54 10.50 28.93 13.29
CA SER A 54 9.54 28.07 13.99
C SER A 54 8.17 28.02 13.34
N ASP A 55 7.81 29.01 12.53
CA ASP A 55 6.48 29.12 11.91
C ASP A 55 6.36 28.19 10.71
N PHE A 56 7.47 27.61 10.27
CA PHE A 56 7.55 26.68 9.16
C PHE A 56 8.05 25.31 9.62
N VAL A 57 7.59 24.27 8.93
CA VAL A 57 7.97 22.87 9.14
C VAL A 57 8.49 22.34 7.82
N VAL A 58 9.68 21.73 7.84
CA VAL A 58 10.22 21.03 6.66
C VAL A 58 9.43 19.74 6.47
N VAL A 59 8.81 19.58 5.30
CA VAL A 59 7.93 18.45 4.99
C VAL A 59 8.55 17.46 4.00
N ASP A 60 9.57 17.90 3.27
CA ASP A 60 10.25 17.08 2.27
C ASP A 60 11.67 17.60 2.06
N GLN A 61 12.65 16.70 1.94
CA GLN A 61 14.03 17.03 1.61
C GLN A 61 14.77 15.83 1.00
N GLY A 62 15.78 16.11 0.17
CA GLY A 62 16.65 15.09 -0.40
C GLY A 62 16.99 15.34 -1.87
N TYR A 63 17.63 14.36 -2.52
CA TYR A 63 17.98 14.47 -3.93
C TYR A 63 16.82 14.08 -4.84
N GLU A 64 16.38 15.01 -5.69
CA GLU A 64 15.40 14.80 -6.75
C GLU A 64 16.12 14.43 -8.06
N ASN A 65 15.56 13.46 -8.80
CA ASN A 65 16.06 13.14 -10.14
C ASN A 65 15.57 14.21 -11.13
N VAL A 66 16.51 14.84 -11.83
CA VAL A 66 16.24 15.89 -12.83
C VAL A 66 16.82 15.53 -14.19
N GLU A 67 17.09 14.24 -14.41
CA GLU A 67 17.53 13.71 -15.70
C GLU A 67 16.54 14.08 -16.81
N GLY A 68 17.06 14.66 -17.89
CA GLY A 68 16.26 15.17 -19.00
C GLY A 68 15.67 16.59 -18.80
N LYS A 69 15.81 17.20 -17.62
CA LYS A 69 15.45 18.62 -17.41
C LYS A 69 16.66 19.52 -17.71
N GLU A 70 16.48 20.56 -18.53
CA GLU A 70 17.53 21.57 -18.77
C GLU A 70 17.50 22.70 -17.73
N VAL A 71 16.30 23.07 -17.29
CA VAL A 71 16.05 24.19 -16.38
C VAL A 71 14.94 23.85 -15.37
N ILE A 72 14.97 24.52 -14.22
CA ILE A 72 13.88 24.52 -13.23
C ILE A 72 13.29 25.93 -13.15
N THR A 73 11.99 26.03 -13.44
CA THR A 73 11.18 27.25 -13.48
C THR A 73 9.75 26.96 -13.02
N THR A 74 8.94 28.01 -12.81
CA THR A 74 7.50 27.83 -12.53
C THR A 74 6.75 27.11 -13.66
N ARG A 75 7.28 27.13 -14.89
CA ARG A 75 6.70 26.43 -16.05
C ARG A 75 7.08 24.96 -16.10
N THR A 76 8.28 24.59 -15.65
CA THR A 76 8.66 23.17 -15.58
C THR A 76 8.06 22.50 -14.35
N GLU A 77 7.70 23.29 -13.33
CA GLU A 77 7.03 22.87 -12.11
C GLU A 77 5.50 23.07 -12.19
N GLU A 78 4.90 22.65 -13.32
CA GLU A 78 3.45 22.75 -13.57
C GLU A 78 2.62 21.96 -12.54
N GLU A 79 3.08 20.78 -12.14
CA GLU A 79 2.42 19.95 -11.13
C GLU A 79 2.40 20.64 -9.76
N LEU A 80 3.53 21.25 -9.37
CA LEU A 80 3.62 22.04 -8.14
C LEU A 80 2.71 23.27 -8.21
N SER A 81 2.69 23.96 -9.34
CA SER A 81 1.81 25.12 -9.56
C SER A 81 0.33 24.74 -9.43
N ALA A 82 -0.07 23.62 -10.03
CA ALA A 82 -1.43 23.09 -9.93
C ALA A 82 -1.78 22.67 -8.50
N LEU A 83 -0.86 22.03 -7.79
CA LEU A 83 -1.01 21.64 -6.38
C LEU A 83 -1.27 22.87 -5.50
N LEU A 84 -0.41 23.88 -5.60
CA LEU A 84 -0.52 25.11 -4.82
C LEU A 84 -1.81 25.89 -5.16
N SER A 85 -2.21 25.91 -6.42
CA SER A 85 -3.42 26.61 -6.86
C SER A 85 -4.69 26.01 -6.25
N ARG A 86 -4.77 24.67 -6.12
CA ARG A 86 -5.89 23.98 -5.45
C ARG A 86 -6.03 24.37 -3.98
N ILE A 87 -4.92 24.73 -3.35
CA ILE A 87 -4.89 25.14 -1.94
C ILE A 87 -4.93 26.66 -1.76
N GLY A 88 -5.27 27.40 -2.81
CA GLY A 88 -5.43 28.85 -2.78
C GLY A 88 -4.12 29.64 -2.79
N LEU A 89 -3.00 28.97 -3.06
CA LEU A 89 -1.68 29.58 -3.14
C LEU A 89 -1.26 29.80 -4.59
N LYS A 90 -0.62 30.93 -4.84
CA LYS A 90 0.03 31.25 -6.11
C LYS A 90 1.51 30.89 -6.01
N LEU A 91 1.97 30.02 -6.91
CA LEU A 91 3.39 29.71 -7.05
C LEU A 91 4.13 30.92 -7.65
N VAL A 92 5.18 31.37 -6.96
CA VAL A 92 6.15 32.36 -7.45
C VAL A 92 7.55 31.80 -7.31
N SER A 93 8.50 32.34 -8.08
CA SER A 93 9.90 31.93 -8.04
C SER A 93 10.80 33.15 -7.97
N ASN A 94 11.94 33.02 -7.28
CA ASN A 94 13.01 34.01 -7.29
C ASN A 94 13.96 33.88 -8.50
N GLY A 95 13.63 33.05 -9.49
CA GLY A 95 14.50 32.89 -10.65
C GLY A 95 14.27 31.67 -11.53
N ILE A 96 15.26 31.43 -12.38
CA ILE A 96 15.41 30.26 -13.24
C ILE A 96 16.71 29.58 -12.81
N LEU A 97 16.65 28.27 -12.60
CA LEU A 97 17.85 27.48 -12.32
C LEU A 97 18.24 26.63 -13.52
N TYR A 98 19.46 26.81 -14.02
CA TYR A 98 20.02 25.97 -15.08
C TYR A 98 20.74 24.76 -14.51
N LEU A 99 20.40 23.57 -15.01
CA LEU A 99 20.90 22.30 -14.46
C LEU A 99 22.24 21.85 -15.08
N LYS A 100 22.61 22.39 -16.24
CA LYS A 100 23.90 22.14 -16.94
C LYS A 100 24.31 20.66 -17.00
N GLY A 101 23.35 19.77 -17.25
CA GLY A 101 23.60 18.32 -17.35
C GLY A 101 23.74 17.58 -16.02
N LYS A 102 23.35 18.19 -14.90
CA LYS A 102 23.18 17.47 -13.63
C LYS A 102 21.98 16.54 -13.71
N ASN A 103 22.15 15.31 -13.25
CA ASN A 103 21.06 14.32 -13.18
C ASN A 103 20.31 14.36 -11.84
N LYS A 104 20.89 15.01 -10.81
CA LYS A 104 20.29 15.12 -9.49
C LYS A 104 20.50 16.51 -8.91
N ILE A 105 19.53 16.97 -8.13
CA ILE A 105 19.60 18.22 -7.39
C ILE A 105 19.02 18.03 -5.99
N TYR A 106 19.56 18.71 -4.99
CA TYR A 106 18.99 18.67 -3.65
C TYR A 106 17.77 19.60 -3.59
N GLN A 107 16.72 19.16 -2.90
CA GLN A 107 15.55 19.98 -2.62
C GLN A 107 15.23 19.96 -1.13
N ILE A 108 14.68 21.06 -0.64
CA ILE A 108 14.07 21.17 0.69
C ILE A 108 12.77 21.96 0.58
N THR A 109 11.70 21.41 1.13
CA THR A 109 10.36 21.99 1.09
C THR A 109 9.87 22.24 2.51
N ALA A 110 9.49 23.48 2.81
CA ALA A 110 8.99 23.93 4.09
C ALA A 110 7.60 24.57 3.94
N ILE A 111 6.73 24.36 4.93
CA ILE A 111 5.34 24.81 4.92
C ILE A 111 5.00 25.47 6.25
N SER A 112 4.22 26.56 6.20
CA SER A 112 3.78 27.26 7.40
C SER A 112 2.87 26.38 8.26
N ARG A 113 3.00 26.47 9.58
CA ARG A 113 2.12 25.78 10.54
C ARG A 113 0.66 26.13 10.33
N ASP A 114 0.33 27.38 10.02
CA ASP A 114 -1.04 27.82 9.76
C ASP A 114 -1.68 27.07 8.58
N LEU A 115 -0.96 26.89 7.47
CA LEU A 115 -1.41 26.07 6.34
C LEU A 115 -1.58 24.60 6.74
N LEU A 116 -0.67 24.08 7.56
CA LEU A 116 -0.71 22.70 8.05
C LEU A 116 -1.91 22.47 8.98
N GLU A 117 -2.24 23.45 9.81
CA GLU A 117 -3.33 23.40 10.79
C GLU A 117 -4.69 23.66 10.16
N SER A 118 -4.84 24.68 9.31
CA SER A 118 -6.08 24.99 8.57
C SER A 118 -6.54 23.84 7.65
N ARG A 119 -5.62 22.99 7.21
CA ARG A 119 -5.91 21.79 6.42
C ARG A 119 -6.33 20.58 7.25
N ARG A 120 -6.06 20.54 8.56
CA ARG A 120 -6.63 19.51 9.44
C ARG A 120 -8.15 19.63 9.54
N GLU A 121 -8.71 20.82 9.30
CA GLU A 121 -10.14 21.11 9.49
C GLU A 121 -10.98 21.16 8.20
N THR A 122 -10.39 21.24 6.99
CA THR A 122 -11.14 21.65 5.78
C THR A 122 -11.15 20.71 4.57
N GLU A 123 -10.55 19.52 4.63
CA GLU A 123 -10.80 18.47 3.63
C GLU A 123 -11.28 17.21 4.35
N GLU A 124 -12.61 17.00 4.38
CA GLU A 124 -13.15 15.66 4.57
C GLU A 124 -12.68 14.83 3.37
N ILE A 125 -11.52 14.17 3.53
CA ILE A 125 -11.15 13.08 2.66
C ILE A 125 -12.22 12.03 2.89
N ILE A 126 -13.16 11.89 1.94
CA ILE A 126 -14.18 10.85 1.99
C ILE A 126 -13.47 9.54 1.71
N GLU A 127 -12.95 8.93 2.77
CA GLU A 127 -12.40 7.60 2.72
C GLU A 127 -13.54 6.63 2.40
N THR A 128 -13.40 5.94 1.28
CA THR A 128 -14.36 4.92 0.85
C THR A 128 -13.59 3.64 0.65
N VAL A 129 -14.09 2.57 1.25
CA VAL A 129 -13.61 1.22 1.01
C VAL A 129 -14.83 0.37 0.71
N THR A 130 -14.91 -0.12 -0.52
CA THR A 130 -15.96 -1.05 -0.95
C THR A 130 -15.33 -2.30 -1.53
N LEU A 131 -16.05 -3.42 -1.40
CA LEU A 131 -15.68 -4.68 -2.05
C LEU A 131 -16.66 -4.96 -3.17
N GLU A 132 -16.15 -5.00 -4.41
CA GLU A 132 -16.92 -5.25 -5.61
C GLU A 132 -16.50 -6.58 -6.23
N PHE A 133 -17.41 -7.55 -6.19
CA PHE A 133 -17.19 -8.90 -6.73
C PHE A 133 -17.81 -9.12 -8.13
N SER A 134 -18.41 -8.09 -8.74
CA SER A 134 -19.15 -8.20 -10.01
C SER A 134 -18.32 -8.75 -11.16
N ASP A 135 -17.03 -8.41 -11.20
CA ASP A 135 -16.12 -8.80 -12.28
C ASP A 135 -15.34 -10.09 -11.97
N ILE A 136 -15.71 -10.79 -10.89
CA ILE A 136 -15.00 -11.98 -10.43
C ILE A 136 -15.87 -13.22 -10.61
N ARG A 137 -15.25 -14.21 -11.25
CA ARG A 137 -15.79 -15.56 -11.41
C ARG A 137 -15.63 -16.32 -10.10
N LEU A 138 -16.56 -16.07 -9.17
CA LEU A 138 -16.62 -16.74 -7.88
C LEU A 138 -18.07 -17.19 -7.61
N PRO A 139 -18.30 -18.44 -7.17
CA PRO A 139 -19.63 -18.90 -6.77
C PRO A 139 -20.28 -17.98 -5.72
N GLU A 140 -21.57 -17.69 -5.88
CA GLU A 140 -22.31 -16.73 -5.06
C GLU A 140 -22.24 -17.04 -3.55
N LYS A 141 -22.18 -18.34 -3.19
CA LYS A 141 -22.04 -18.79 -1.79
C LYS A 141 -20.74 -18.30 -1.12
N TYR A 142 -19.66 -18.13 -1.88
CA TYR A 142 -18.40 -17.59 -1.36
C TYR A 142 -18.42 -16.05 -1.36
N ILE A 143 -18.98 -15.42 -2.39
CA ILE A 143 -19.17 -13.95 -2.44
C ILE A 143 -19.94 -13.46 -1.22
N LYS A 144 -21.08 -14.09 -0.91
CA LYS A 144 -21.91 -13.73 0.27
C LYS A 144 -21.12 -13.74 1.58
N ARG A 145 -20.20 -14.68 1.73
CA ARG A 145 -19.36 -14.84 2.92
C ARG A 145 -18.25 -13.79 2.97
N LEU A 146 -17.60 -13.54 1.83
CA LEU A 146 -16.51 -12.57 1.70
C LEU A 146 -16.98 -11.11 1.79
N ASN A 147 -18.25 -10.82 1.48
CA ASN A 147 -18.84 -9.50 1.69
C ASN A 147 -18.75 -9.02 3.15
N LEU A 148 -18.61 -9.92 4.12
CA LEU A 148 -18.38 -9.56 5.53
C LEU A 148 -17.06 -8.80 5.74
N LEU A 149 -16.09 -8.93 4.84
CA LEU A 149 -14.83 -8.18 4.88
C LEU A 149 -15.02 -6.68 4.65
N ALA A 150 -16.15 -6.26 4.05
CA ALA A 150 -16.49 -4.85 3.89
C ALA A 150 -16.74 -4.13 5.22
N LEU A 151 -16.94 -4.88 6.31
CA LEU A 151 -17.02 -4.33 7.66
C LEU A 151 -15.67 -3.78 8.16
N MET A 152 -14.55 -4.12 7.51
CA MET A 152 -13.19 -3.75 7.93
C MET A 152 -12.87 -4.14 9.37
N GLU A 153 -13.44 -5.27 9.81
CA GLU A 153 -13.23 -5.84 11.13
C GLU A 153 -12.19 -6.97 11.10
N ASP A 154 -11.46 -7.16 12.20
CA ASP A 154 -10.45 -8.22 12.28
C ASP A 154 -11.11 -9.60 12.04
N THR A 155 -10.61 -10.31 11.04
CA THR A 155 -11.28 -11.51 10.53
C THR A 155 -10.36 -12.73 10.60
N LEU A 156 -10.92 -13.85 11.08
CA LEU A 156 -10.34 -15.18 10.89
C LEU A 156 -11.09 -15.89 9.76
N ILE A 157 -10.38 -16.23 8.70
CA ILE A 157 -10.92 -16.97 7.55
C ILE A 157 -10.40 -18.39 7.59
N LEU A 158 -11.34 -19.33 7.66
CA LEU A 158 -11.11 -20.75 7.45
C LEU A 158 -11.20 -21.03 5.95
N ASN A 159 -10.07 -21.03 5.26
CA ASN A 159 -9.99 -21.11 3.79
C ASN A 159 -9.69 -22.54 3.32
N ARG A 160 -10.64 -23.45 3.52
CA ARG A 160 -10.53 -24.84 3.05
C ARG A 160 -10.78 -25.01 1.55
N VAL A 161 -11.33 -23.97 0.91
CA VAL A 161 -11.49 -23.93 -0.55
C VAL A 161 -10.22 -23.49 -1.28
N GLU A 162 -9.15 -23.11 -0.55
CA GLU A 162 -7.86 -22.66 -1.09
C GLU A 162 -8.00 -21.50 -2.09
N LEU A 163 -8.84 -20.53 -1.75
CA LEU A 163 -8.98 -19.33 -2.56
C LEU A 163 -7.76 -18.42 -2.35
N ASP A 164 -7.13 -17.95 -3.44
CA ASP A 164 -6.08 -16.92 -3.36
C ASP A 164 -6.69 -15.57 -2.95
N LEU A 165 -6.83 -15.42 -1.63
CA LEU A 165 -7.48 -14.28 -1.02
C LEU A 165 -6.71 -12.96 -1.24
N PRO A 166 -5.37 -12.89 -1.12
CA PRO A 166 -4.62 -11.69 -1.44
C PRO A 166 -4.89 -11.16 -2.86
N SER A 167 -4.80 -12.02 -3.87
CA SER A 167 -5.05 -11.62 -5.26
C SER A 167 -6.51 -11.23 -5.48
N LEU A 168 -7.44 -11.94 -4.85
CA LEU A 168 -8.87 -11.62 -4.91
C LEU A 168 -9.16 -10.24 -4.31
N LEU A 169 -8.63 -9.95 -3.13
CA LEU A 169 -8.86 -8.67 -2.45
C LEU A 169 -8.30 -7.50 -3.26
N ARG A 170 -7.08 -7.64 -3.81
CA ARG A 170 -6.50 -6.62 -4.71
C ARG A 170 -7.37 -6.34 -5.94
N LYS A 171 -8.08 -7.36 -6.46
CA LYS A 171 -8.99 -7.22 -7.61
C LYS A 171 -10.37 -6.69 -7.25
N THR A 172 -10.84 -6.85 -6.01
CA THR A 172 -12.21 -6.49 -5.58
C THR A 172 -12.29 -5.18 -4.83
N ILE A 173 -11.22 -4.80 -4.12
CA ILE A 173 -11.22 -3.61 -3.29
C ILE A 173 -11.25 -2.36 -4.17
N ARG A 174 -12.12 -1.41 -3.82
CA ARG A 174 -12.29 -0.14 -4.49
C ARG A 174 -12.33 0.99 -3.47
N GLY A 175 -12.13 2.19 -3.98
CA GLY A 175 -12.12 3.43 -3.22
C GLY A 175 -10.70 3.94 -2.95
N THR A 176 -10.60 4.82 -1.95
CA THR A 176 -9.40 5.58 -1.66
C THR A 176 -9.32 5.83 -0.15
N VAL A 177 -8.14 5.68 0.42
CA VAL A 177 -7.84 6.01 1.82
C VAL A 177 -6.66 6.95 1.91
N ALA A 178 -6.61 7.78 2.95
CA ALA A 178 -5.47 8.64 3.21
C ALA A 178 -4.53 7.98 4.22
N ILE A 179 -3.30 7.73 3.80
CA ILE A 179 -2.26 7.22 4.70
C ILE A 179 -1.20 8.30 4.96
N PRO A 180 -0.59 8.34 6.14
CA PRO A 180 0.57 9.19 6.39
C PRO A 180 1.68 8.84 5.39
N ARG A 181 2.35 9.84 4.81
CA ARG A 181 3.58 9.58 4.03
C ARG A 181 4.69 9.13 4.96
N LEU A 182 4.89 9.92 6.02
CA LEU A 182 5.84 9.70 7.08
C LEU A 182 5.20 10.04 8.43
N LEU A 183 5.77 9.50 9.48
CA LEU A 183 5.42 9.76 10.87
C LEU A 183 6.67 10.29 11.57
N GLU A 184 6.62 11.55 12.00
CA GLU A 184 7.73 12.21 12.68
C GLU A 184 7.45 12.37 14.19
N TYR A 185 8.39 11.89 15.01
CA TYR A 185 8.32 11.97 16.47
C TYR A 185 9.70 12.24 17.06
N ASP A 186 9.87 13.37 17.75
CA ASP A 186 11.14 13.76 18.37
C ASP A 186 12.34 13.60 17.42
N GLY A 187 12.20 14.02 16.15
CA GLY A 187 13.24 13.91 15.12
C GLY A 187 13.48 12.50 14.56
N ILE A 188 12.67 11.51 14.94
CA ILE A 188 12.64 10.18 14.28
C ILE A 188 11.58 10.20 13.19
N ILE A 189 11.98 9.81 11.98
CA ILE A 189 11.13 9.73 10.81
C ILE A 189 10.84 8.25 10.50
N ILE A 190 9.57 7.89 10.42
CA ILE A 190 9.12 6.56 10.04
C ILE A 190 8.37 6.67 8.70
N ARG A 191 8.92 6.09 7.63
CA ARG A 191 8.29 6.04 6.31
C ARG A 191 7.20 4.98 6.29
N VAL A 192 5.96 5.41 6.06
CA VAL A 192 4.77 4.54 6.00
C VAL A 192 4.39 4.27 4.54
N PHE A 193 4.34 5.31 3.71
CA PHE A 193 4.14 5.15 2.28
C PHE A 193 5.35 4.46 1.64
N ASP A 194 5.06 3.50 0.78
CA ASP A 194 6.03 2.64 0.10
C ASP A 194 5.41 2.18 -1.22
N GLU A 195 6.06 2.48 -2.34
CA GLU A 195 5.56 2.20 -3.68
C GLU A 195 5.46 0.70 -3.99
N GLU A 196 6.20 -0.16 -3.26
CA GLU A 196 6.06 -1.61 -3.37
C GLU A 196 4.68 -2.09 -2.90
N PHE A 197 4.10 -1.38 -1.92
CA PHE A 197 2.90 -1.80 -1.22
C PHE A 197 1.68 -0.92 -1.54
N HIS A 198 1.91 0.30 -2.02
CA HIS A 198 0.87 1.32 -2.16
C HIS A 198 0.75 1.82 -3.59
N ILE A 199 -0.50 1.88 -4.07
CA ILE A 199 -0.84 2.48 -5.36
C ILE A 199 -1.37 3.88 -5.12
N ALA A 200 -0.53 4.89 -5.36
CA ALA A 200 -0.91 6.30 -5.22
C ALA A 200 -2.01 6.70 -6.21
N LYS A 201 -3.02 7.39 -5.70
CA LYS A 201 -4.14 8.00 -6.46
C LYS A 201 -4.09 9.53 -6.43
N GLY A 202 -3.39 10.09 -5.45
CA GLY A 202 -3.17 11.52 -5.29
C GLY A 202 -2.21 11.78 -4.15
N SER A 203 -1.63 12.97 -4.13
CA SER A 203 -0.72 13.38 -3.06
C SER A 203 -1.29 14.60 -2.36
N TYR A 204 -1.33 14.54 -1.04
CA TYR A 204 -1.38 15.71 -0.17
C TYR A 204 0.02 15.94 0.43
N ILE A 205 0.16 17.00 1.22
CA ILE A 205 1.44 17.42 1.80
C ILE A 205 1.98 16.37 2.78
N ASP A 206 1.15 15.91 3.72
CA ASP A 206 1.50 14.99 4.81
C ASP A 206 0.92 13.57 4.61
N LYS A 207 -0.06 13.45 3.70
CA LYS A 207 -0.74 12.20 3.39
C LYS A 207 -0.64 11.85 1.91
N VAL A 208 -0.72 10.56 1.62
CA VAL A 208 -0.89 10.06 0.26
C VAL A 208 -2.25 9.41 0.18
N LEU A 209 -3.04 9.81 -0.83
CA LEU A 209 -4.23 9.07 -1.20
C LEU A 209 -3.81 7.82 -1.93
N VAL A 210 -4.18 6.66 -1.39
CA VAL A 210 -3.83 5.36 -1.97
C VAL A 210 -5.08 4.55 -2.19
N SER A 211 -5.00 3.59 -3.11
CA SER A 211 -5.97 2.49 -3.10
C SER A 211 -5.84 1.78 -1.75
N PRO A 212 -6.95 1.35 -1.11
CA PRO A 212 -6.91 0.68 0.19
C PRO A 212 -5.85 -0.44 0.18
N PRO A 213 -4.83 -0.38 1.04
CA PRO A 213 -3.69 -1.29 0.93
C PRO A 213 -4.12 -2.73 1.25
N VAL A 214 -3.61 -3.68 0.48
CA VAL A 214 -3.75 -5.12 0.73
C VAL A 214 -2.35 -5.70 0.85
N ILE A 215 -1.83 -5.68 2.07
CA ILE A 215 -0.50 -6.19 2.42
C ILE A 215 -0.64 -7.67 2.72
N HIS A 216 0.12 -8.50 2.01
CA HIS A 216 0.13 -9.95 2.20
C HIS A 216 1.44 -10.37 2.84
N TRP A 217 1.36 -11.32 3.77
CA TRP A 217 2.49 -11.98 4.38
C TRP A 217 2.16 -13.48 4.51
N ASP A 218 3.03 -14.34 3.99
CA ASP A 218 2.90 -15.80 4.01
C ASP A 218 3.99 -16.43 4.88
N ALA A 219 3.59 -17.18 5.90
CA ALA A 219 4.51 -17.82 6.84
C ALA A 219 5.51 -18.80 6.20
N HIS A 220 5.24 -19.29 4.98
CA HIS A 220 6.12 -20.23 4.28
C HIS A 220 7.17 -19.55 3.41
N ILE A 221 7.00 -18.25 3.12
CA ILE A 221 7.82 -17.50 2.17
C ILE A 221 8.51 -16.33 2.86
N ASP A 222 7.79 -15.63 3.74
CA ASP A 222 8.19 -14.35 4.31
C ASP A 222 8.79 -14.49 5.72
N SER A 223 9.46 -13.43 6.19
CA SER A 223 10.17 -13.41 7.47
C SER A 223 9.39 -12.65 8.53
N ILE A 224 9.52 -13.08 9.79
CA ILE A 224 8.96 -12.33 10.94
C ILE A 224 9.63 -10.96 11.10
N GLU A 225 10.81 -10.75 10.53
CA GLU A 225 11.54 -9.48 10.53
C GLU A 225 10.77 -8.37 9.81
N ASP A 226 9.83 -8.70 8.93
CA ASP A 226 8.98 -7.73 8.23
C ASP A 226 8.00 -7.00 9.17
N PHE A 227 7.82 -7.51 10.40
CA PHE A 227 7.08 -6.84 11.47
C PHE A 227 7.95 -5.97 12.37
N SER A 228 9.22 -5.76 12.01
CA SER A 228 10.17 -4.90 12.72
C SER A 228 10.51 -3.64 11.92
N PHE A 229 10.95 -2.58 12.61
CA PHE A 229 11.47 -1.38 11.94
C PHE A 229 12.81 -1.68 11.29
N LYS A 230 12.97 -1.28 10.03
CA LYS A 230 14.23 -1.39 9.30
C LYS A 230 14.87 -0.01 9.24
N LYS A 231 16.05 0.17 9.84
CA LYS A 231 16.78 1.44 9.79
C LYS A 231 17.27 1.68 8.37
N ILE A 232 16.96 2.86 7.82
CA ILE A 232 17.41 3.29 6.48
C ILE A 232 18.63 4.19 6.65
N GLU A 233 18.47 5.24 7.46
CA GLU A 233 19.48 6.27 7.73
C GLU A 233 19.43 6.67 9.22
N GLU A 234 20.24 7.66 9.63
CA GLU A 234 20.21 8.19 10.98
C GLU A 234 18.82 8.76 11.30
N ASN A 235 18.17 8.25 12.35
CA ASN A 235 16.79 8.59 12.74
C ASN A 235 15.69 8.30 11.69
N VAL A 236 16.00 7.65 10.55
CA VAL A 236 15.00 7.31 9.50
C VAL A 236 14.78 5.80 9.42
N TYR A 237 13.52 5.38 9.52
CA TYR A 237 13.12 3.97 9.56
C TYR A 237 12.03 3.68 8.53
N SER A 238 12.10 2.50 7.90
CA SER A 238 10.97 1.90 7.19
C SER A 238 10.00 1.30 8.21
N ALA A 239 8.71 1.58 8.05
CA ALA A 239 7.67 1.05 8.91
C ALA A 239 7.50 -0.48 8.71
N PRO A 240 7.17 -1.24 9.76
CA PRO A 240 6.78 -2.65 9.64
C PRO A 240 5.48 -2.83 8.85
N LEU A 241 5.23 -4.03 8.33
CA LEU A 241 4.10 -4.32 7.42
C LEU A 241 2.73 -3.90 7.98
N PHE A 242 2.49 -4.06 9.28
CA PHE A 242 1.21 -3.69 9.88
C PHE A 242 0.96 -2.17 9.89
N LEU A 243 2.01 -1.34 9.91
CA LEU A 243 1.88 0.10 9.74
C LEU A 243 1.75 0.48 8.26
N LYS A 244 2.34 -0.29 7.34
CA LYS A 244 2.10 -0.13 5.90
C LYS A 244 0.66 -0.52 5.52
N ALA A 245 0.00 -1.39 6.27
CA ALA A 245 -1.42 -1.72 6.07
C ALA A 245 -2.40 -0.63 6.56
N PHE A 246 -1.97 0.62 6.70
CA PHE A 246 -2.77 1.69 7.29
C PHE A 246 -4.08 1.92 6.51
N SER A 247 -5.21 1.98 7.22
CA SER A 247 -6.57 2.06 6.66
C SER A 247 -6.90 0.97 5.64
N GLY A 248 -6.20 -0.17 5.65
CA GLY A 248 -6.42 -1.28 4.74
C GLY A 248 -6.38 -2.65 5.42
N PHE A 249 -5.96 -3.66 4.66
CA PHE A 249 -5.93 -5.06 5.07
C PHE A 249 -4.49 -5.59 5.16
N LEU A 250 -4.18 -6.20 6.29
CA LEU A 250 -3.01 -7.05 6.49
C LEU A 250 -3.49 -8.52 6.45
N VAL A 251 -3.25 -9.18 5.33
CA VAL A 251 -3.59 -10.58 5.09
C VAL A 251 -2.40 -11.44 5.49
N LEU A 252 -2.62 -12.34 6.45
CA LEU A 252 -1.61 -13.23 7.01
C LEU A 252 -1.99 -14.67 6.68
N THR A 253 -1.20 -15.34 5.83
CA THR A 253 -1.41 -16.76 5.48
C THR A 253 -0.63 -17.65 6.44
N GLU A 254 -1.37 -18.52 7.15
CA GLU A 254 -0.87 -19.44 8.18
C GLU A 254 0.10 -18.82 9.22
N PRO A 255 -0.18 -17.62 9.76
CA PRO A 255 0.76 -16.93 10.63
C PRO A 255 1.03 -17.64 11.96
N PRO A 256 2.24 -17.48 12.52
CA PRO A 256 2.50 -17.88 13.90
C PRO A 256 1.48 -17.27 14.86
N ARG A 257 0.88 -18.08 15.72
CA ARG A 257 -0.15 -17.64 16.68
C ARG A 257 0.31 -16.44 17.54
N ASP A 258 1.58 -16.41 17.91
CA ASP A 258 2.15 -15.34 18.72
C ASP A 258 2.21 -13.99 17.99
N LEU A 259 2.46 -13.99 16.68
CA LEU A 259 2.39 -12.80 15.84
C LEU A 259 0.97 -12.24 15.84
N VAL A 260 -0.03 -13.08 15.57
CA VAL A 260 -1.45 -12.68 15.56
C VAL A 260 -1.86 -12.11 16.93
N ARG A 261 -1.46 -12.79 18.02
CA ARG A 261 -1.72 -12.32 19.39
C ARG A 261 -1.07 -10.96 19.67
N MET A 262 0.14 -10.73 19.17
CA MET A 262 0.82 -9.44 19.30
C MET A 262 0.05 -8.33 18.56
N LEU A 263 -0.31 -8.56 17.30
CA LEU A 263 -1.03 -7.59 16.46
C LEU A 263 -2.39 -7.22 17.05
N LEU A 264 -3.18 -8.22 17.49
CA LEU A 264 -4.47 -7.97 18.17
C LEU A 264 -4.30 -7.15 19.46
N LYS A 265 -3.23 -7.37 20.23
CA LYS A 265 -2.93 -6.57 21.43
C LYS A 265 -2.58 -5.12 21.09
N ILE A 266 -1.83 -4.91 20.01
CA ILE A 266 -1.46 -3.57 19.53
C ILE A 266 -2.72 -2.83 19.07
N LYS A 267 -3.56 -3.47 18.26
CA LYS A 267 -4.86 -2.91 17.83
C LYS A 267 -5.76 -2.54 19.01
N LYS A 268 -5.90 -3.42 20.01
CA LYS A 268 -6.70 -3.15 21.21
C LYS A 268 -6.23 -1.91 21.98
N ARG A 269 -4.94 -1.58 21.92
CA ARG A 269 -4.36 -0.40 22.57
C ARG A 269 -4.56 0.87 21.74
N GLY A 270 -4.80 0.75 20.44
CA GLY A 270 -4.87 1.87 19.49
C GLY A 270 -3.52 2.53 19.18
N GLU A 271 -2.45 2.13 19.89
CA GLU A 271 -1.10 2.67 19.74
C GLU A 271 -0.03 1.58 19.81
N PHE A 272 1.03 1.74 19.03
CA PHE A 272 2.24 0.93 19.11
C PHE A 272 3.37 1.72 19.77
N LYS A 273 3.89 1.17 20.88
CA LYS A 273 5.01 1.78 21.62
C LYS A 273 6.29 1.06 21.25
N VAL A 274 7.26 1.81 20.74
CA VAL A 274 8.58 1.30 20.37
C VAL A 274 9.67 2.23 20.87
N THR A 275 10.88 1.70 21.08
CA THR A 275 12.07 2.51 21.32
C THR A 275 12.95 2.46 20.07
N LEU A 276 13.22 3.60 19.47
CA LEU A 276 14.08 3.76 18.29
C LEU A 276 15.17 4.78 18.64
N ASP A 277 16.43 4.46 18.38
CA ASP A 277 17.61 5.27 18.76
C ASP A 277 17.53 5.85 20.20
N GLY A 278 17.07 5.03 21.16
CA GLY A 278 16.95 5.40 22.58
C GLY A 278 15.75 6.28 22.94
N ARG A 279 14.95 6.73 21.96
CA ARG A 279 13.75 7.56 22.16
C ARG A 279 12.49 6.70 22.10
N ARG A 280 11.50 7.02 22.94
CA ARG A 280 10.23 6.28 23.00
C ARG A 280 9.22 6.92 22.06
N VAL A 281 8.81 6.20 21.05
CA VAL A 281 7.83 6.65 20.05
C VAL A 281 6.49 5.94 20.27
N ARG A 282 5.39 6.68 20.09
CA ARG A 282 4.02 6.15 20.13
C ARG A 282 3.36 6.39 18.79
N LEU A 283 3.02 5.31 18.10
CA LEU A 283 2.51 5.36 16.73
C LEU A 283 1.02 5.00 16.72
N PRO A 284 0.19 5.76 15.99
CA PRO A 284 -1.20 5.39 15.79
C PRO A 284 -1.30 4.09 14.99
N VAL A 285 -2.29 3.27 15.31
CA VAL A 285 -2.51 1.98 14.67
C VAL A 285 -3.91 1.95 14.10
N ASN A 286 -3.99 1.82 12.77
CA ASN A 286 -5.25 1.70 12.05
C ASN A 286 -5.08 0.76 10.86
N PHE A 287 -5.24 -0.55 11.06
CA PHE A 287 -5.19 -1.56 9.98
C PHE A 287 -6.14 -2.70 10.32
N THR A 288 -6.62 -3.47 9.34
CA THR A 288 -7.50 -4.63 9.53
C THR A 288 -6.71 -5.91 9.38
N ILE A 289 -6.79 -6.83 10.34
CA ILE A 289 -6.14 -8.14 10.24
C ILE A 289 -7.07 -9.11 9.54
N ILE A 290 -6.55 -9.84 8.56
CA ILE A 290 -7.17 -11.05 8.03
C ILE A 290 -6.20 -12.20 8.27
N VAL A 291 -6.59 -13.16 9.11
CA VAL A 291 -5.86 -14.43 9.22
C VAL A 291 -6.50 -15.42 8.26
N ASP A 292 -5.72 -15.86 7.28
CA ASP A 292 -6.08 -16.88 6.30
C ASP A 292 -5.45 -18.22 6.68
N THR A 293 -6.28 -19.22 7.00
CA THR A 293 -5.80 -20.51 7.51
C THR A 293 -6.72 -21.68 7.15
N LYS A 294 -6.15 -22.88 7.04
CA LYS A 294 -6.87 -24.16 7.01
C LYS A 294 -7.06 -24.77 8.40
N TYR A 295 -6.30 -24.30 9.39
CA TYR A 295 -6.13 -24.87 10.73
C TYR A 295 -6.59 -23.88 11.82
N PRO A 296 -7.90 -23.62 11.94
CA PRO A 296 -8.45 -22.59 12.82
C PRO A 296 -8.17 -22.87 14.30
N GLU A 297 -7.97 -24.13 14.66
CA GLU A 297 -7.58 -24.58 16.00
C GLU A 297 -6.27 -23.97 16.49
N ASN A 298 -5.33 -23.64 15.59
CA ASN A 298 -4.07 -22.97 15.93
C ASN A 298 -4.30 -21.59 16.56
N TYR A 299 -5.46 -20.98 16.32
CA TYR A 299 -5.83 -19.66 16.82
C TYR A 299 -6.87 -19.75 17.94
N SER A 300 -7.05 -20.93 18.55
CA SER A 300 -7.93 -21.12 19.69
C SER A 300 -7.62 -20.16 20.83
N GLY A 301 -8.68 -19.56 21.39
CA GLY A 301 -8.59 -18.55 22.44
C GLY A 301 -8.32 -17.12 21.94
N LEU A 302 -7.97 -16.92 20.67
CA LEU A 302 -7.95 -15.58 20.06
C LEU A 302 -9.37 -15.17 19.66
N LYS A 303 -9.72 -13.92 19.96
CA LYS A 303 -11.05 -13.37 19.70
C LYS A 303 -11.01 -12.52 18.44
N PHE A 304 -11.73 -12.97 17.42
CA PHE A 304 -11.97 -12.22 16.19
C PHE A 304 -13.45 -11.83 16.15
N PRO A 305 -13.79 -10.56 15.85
CA PRO A 305 -15.17 -10.12 15.67
C PRO A 305 -15.85 -10.83 14.50
N VAL A 306 -15.11 -11.12 13.43
CA VAL A 306 -15.64 -11.81 12.25
C VAL A 306 -14.93 -13.15 12.07
N ARG A 307 -15.72 -14.19 11.76
CA ARG A 307 -15.22 -15.51 11.36
C ARG A 307 -15.89 -15.94 10.08
N ILE A 308 -15.11 -16.20 9.05
CA ILE A 308 -15.59 -16.64 7.75
C ILE A 308 -15.16 -18.08 7.54
N ASN A 309 -16.10 -18.95 7.18
CA ASN A 309 -15.80 -20.33 6.79
C ASN A 309 -15.99 -20.49 5.28
N LEU A 310 -14.93 -20.84 4.57
CA LEU A 310 -14.93 -21.18 3.14
C LEU A 310 -14.67 -22.68 3.02
N PRO A 311 -15.72 -23.52 3.03
CA PRO A 311 -15.57 -24.97 2.91
C PRO A 311 -15.09 -25.37 1.50
N PRO A 312 -14.54 -26.59 1.32
CA PRO A 312 -14.28 -27.14 -0.01
C PRO A 312 -15.53 -27.10 -0.89
N MET A 313 -15.32 -27.16 -2.21
CA MET A 313 -16.41 -27.18 -3.18
C MET A 313 -17.21 -28.49 -3.07
N ASP A 314 -18.54 -28.36 -3.16
CA ASP A 314 -19.40 -29.51 -3.45
C ASP A 314 -19.22 -29.93 -4.91
N ASP A 315 -19.68 -31.14 -5.25
CA ASP A 315 -19.51 -31.73 -6.58
C ASP A 315 -20.08 -30.86 -7.71
N GLU A 316 -21.22 -30.22 -7.47
CA GLU A 316 -21.85 -29.34 -8.44
C GLU A 316 -21.01 -28.08 -8.71
N THR A 317 -20.56 -27.41 -7.65
CA THR A 317 -19.69 -26.23 -7.77
C THR A 317 -18.36 -26.61 -8.41
N PHE A 318 -17.76 -27.72 -7.98
CA PHE A 318 -16.50 -28.20 -8.52
C PHE A 318 -16.62 -28.55 -10.00
N ALA A 319 -17.67 -29.28 -10.40
CA ALA A 319 -17.95 -29.60 -11.80
C ALA A 319 -18.05 -28.34 -12.66
N ALA A 320 -18.83 -27.34 -12.20
CA ALA A 320 -19.04 -26.10 -12.94
C ALA A 320 -17.75 -25.30 -13.10
N MET A 321 -16.99 -25.11 -12.00
CA MET A 321 -15.73 -24.37 -12.02
C MET A 321 -14.66 -25.08 -12.87
N LEU A 322 -14.57 -26.41 -12.77
CA LEU A 322 -13.64 -27.19 -13.58
C LEU A 322 -14.02 -27.13 -15.07
N ALA A 323 -15.31 -27.33 -15.39
CA ALA A 323 -15.82 -27.28 -16.75
C ALA A 323 -15.52 -25.93 -17.43
N GLU A 324 -15.70 -24.84 -16.70
CA GLU A 324 -15.36 -23.50 -17.18
C GLU A 324 -13.85 -23.36 -17.47
N ALA A 325 -12.99 -23.91 -16.59
CA ALA A 325 -11.55 -23.79 -16.73
C ALA A 325 -10.96 -24.60 -17.91
N ILE A 326 -11.55 -25.75 -18.24
CA ILE A 326 -11.09 -26.64 -19.32
C ILE A 326 -11.90 -26.51 -20.62
N GLY A 327 -13.08 -25.89 -20.58
CA GLY A 327 -13.94 -25.68 -21.75
C GLY A 327 -14.74 -26.90 -22.21
N ILE A 328 -14.91 -27.92 -21.36
CA ILE A 328 -15.74 -29.12 -21.65
C ILE A 328 -16.69 -29.39 -20.49
N SER A 329 -17.83 -30.04 -20.78
CA SER A 329 -18.76 -30.49 -19.74
C SER A 329 -18.11 -31.58 -18.88
N VAL A 330 -18.22 -31.47 -17.56
CA VAL A 330 -17.66 -32.44 -16.61
C VAL A 330 -18.81 -33.30 -16.04
N PRO A 331 -18.85 -34.60 -16.37
CA PRO A 331 -19.87 -35.51 -15.83
C PRO A 331 -19.75 -35.72 -14.32
N GLN A 332 -20.89 -35.93 -13.63
CA GLN A 332 -20.91 -36.14 -12.18
C GLN A 332 -20.19 -37.42 -11.73
N ASP A 333 -20.20 -38.48 -12.54
CA ASP A 333 -19.45 -39.72 -12.26
C ASP A 333 -17.94 -39.46 -12.21
N VAL A 334 -17.45 -38.50 -13.00
CA VAL A 334 -16.04 -38.10 -13.01
C VAL A 334 -15.71 -37.21 -11.82
N THR A 335 -16.59 -36.28 -11.43
CA THR A 335 -16.37 -35.42 -10.25
C THR A 335 -16.29 -36.20 -8.95
N ALA A 336 -17.07 -37.27 -8.83
CA ALA A 336 -17.06 -38.15 -7.66
C ALA A 336 -15.72 -38.90 -7.48
N MET A 337 -14.92 -39.04 -8.54
CA MET A 337 -13.60 -39.68 -8.48
C MET A 337 -12.53 -38.78 -7.85
N PHE A 338 -12.73 -37.46 -7.80
CA PHE A 338 -11.74 -36.55 -7.23
C PHE A 338 -11.81 -36.57 -5.70
N PRO A 339 -10.66 -36.67 -5.00
CA PRO A 339 -10.61 -36.55 -3.55
C PRO A 339 -11.10 -35.17 -3.07
N GLU A 340 -11.67 -35.09 -1.87
CA GLU A 340 -12.17 -33.82 -1.31
C GLU A 340 -11.08 -32.73 -1.22
N GLU A 341 -9.84 -33.12 -0.94
CA GLU A 341 -8.67 -32.24 -0.88
C GLU A 341 -8.34 -31.53 -2.21
N TYR A 342 -8.79 -32.08 -3.34
CA TYR A 342 -8.63 -31.47 -4.67
C TYR A 342 -9.87 -30.67 -5.12
N LYS A 343 -10.96 -30.69 -4.36
CA LYS A 343 -12.20 -29.92 -4.66
C LYS A 343 -12.07 -28.47 -4.18
N THR A 344 -11.03 -27.80 -4.64
CA THR A 344 -10.59 -26.46 -4.21
C THR A 344 -10.16 -25.63 -5.42
N PHE A 345 -9.94 -24.32 -5.26
CA PHE A 345 -9.46 -23.48 -6.36
C PHE A 345 -8.05 -23.88 -6.79
N LEU A 346 -7.13 -24.07 -5.83
CA LEU A 346 -5.79 -24.59 -6.11
C LEU A 346 -5.84 -26.00 -6.74
N GLY A 347 -6.73 -26.87 -6.26
CA GLY A 347 -6.95 -28.19 -6.83
C GLY A 347 -7.36 -28.13 -8.30
N ILE A 348 -8.29 -27.23 -8.67
CA ILE A 348 -8.66 -27.00 -10.07
C ILE A 348 -7.45 -26.55 -10.89
N GLU A 349 -6.62 -25.63 -10.40
CA GLU A 349 -5.42 -25.20 -11.12
C GLU A 349 -4.45 -26.36 -11.38
N ILE A 350 -4.21 -27.21 -10.38
CA ILE A 350 -3.38 -28.41 -10.49
C ILE A 350 -3.97 -29.37 -11.54
N ILE A 351 -5.27 -29.64 -11.47
CA ILE A 351 -6.00 -30.53 -12.38
C ILE A 351 -5.93 -30.01 -13.83
N VAL A 352 -6.20 -28.72 -14.04
CA VAL A 352 -6.16 -28.08 -15.37
C VAL A 352 -4.75 -28.18 -15.95
N ASN A 353 -3.72 -27.92 -15.15
CA ASN A 353 -2.34 -28.01 -15.58
C ASN A 353 -1.93 -29.44 -15.95
N LEU A 354 -2.38 -30.44 -15.18
CA LEU A 354 -2.13 -31.85 -15.50
C LEU A 354 -2.90 -32.30 -16.74
N TRP A 355 -4.17 -31.92 -16.86
CA TRP A 355 -5.01 -32.22 -18.02
C TRP A 355 -4.40 -31.67 -19.32
N LYS A 356 -3.95 -30.41 -19.33
CA LYS A 356 -3.25 -29.80 -20.49
C LYS A 356 -2.00 -30.59 -20.89
N LYS A 357 -1.17 -30.98 -19.92
CA LYS A 357 0.04 -31.78 -20.17
C LYS A 357 -0.27 -33.16 -20.77
N LEU A 358 -1.38 -33.79 -20.38
CA LEU A 358 -1.79 -35.08 -20.92
C LEU A 358 -2.41 -34.94 -22.32
N LEU A 359 -3.19 -33.88 -22.55
CA LEU A 359 -3.79 -33.57 -23.85
C LEU A 359 -2.73 -33.38 -24.94
N GLU A 360 -1.60 -32.73 -24.61
CA GLU A 360 -0.47 -32.55 -25.53
C GLU A 360 0.24 -33.87 -25.89
N ARG A 361 0.19 -34.87 -25.01
CA ARG A 361 0.93 -36.14 -25.13
C ARG A 361 0.09 -37.28 -25.68
N LYS A 362 -1.24 -37.23 -25.52
CA LYS A 362 -2.15 -38.34 -25.82
C LYS A 362 -3.30 -37.87 -26.71
N LYS A 363 -3.57 -38.62 -27.78
CA LYS A 363 -4.79 -38.46 -28.59
C LYS A 363 -5.95 -39.22 -27.94
N LYS A 364 -6.45 -38.72 -26.81
CA LYS A 364 -7.62 -39.25 -26.10
C LYS A 364 -8.74 -38.22 -26.05
N ASP A 365 -9.96 -38.69 -25.83
CA ASP A 365 -11.10 -37.83 -25.57
C ASP A 365 -10.92 -37.03 -24.26
N GLY A 366 -11.48 -35.83 -24.20
CA GLY A 366 -11.34 -34.93 -23.07
C GLY A 366 -11.84 -35.52 -21.74
N ILE A 367 -12.92 -36.31 -21.77
CA ILE A 367 -13.50 -36.95 -20.58
C ILE A 367 -12.63 -38.14 -20.13
N GLU A 368 -12.12 -38.93 -21.07
CA GLU A 368 -11.17 -40.01 -20.75
C GLU A 368 -9.89 -39.48 -20.11
N LEU A 369 -9.39 -38.34 -20.60
CA LEU A 369 -8.26 -37.66 -19.97
C LEU A 369 -8.58 -37.18 -18.56
N LEU A 370 -9.79 -36.63 -18.32
CA LEU A 370 -10.19 -36.24 -16.97
C LEU A 370 -10.27 -37.43 -16.00
N ARG A 371 -10.78 -38.59 -16.45
CA ARG A 371 -10.76 -39.82 -15.62
C ARG A 371 -9.34 -40.25 -15.31
N GLU A 372 -8.43 -40.14 -16.27
CA GLU A 372 -7.01 -40.42 -16.06
C GLU A 372 -6.39 -39.44 -15.05
N VAL A 373 -6.71 -38.14 -15.15
CA VAL A 373 -6.29 -37.12 -14.20
C VAL A 373 -6.80 -37.45 -12.79
N ALA A 374 -8.08 -37.80 -12.66
CA ALA A 374 -8.69 -38.18 -11.39
C ALA A 374 -7.99 -39.40 -10.76
N ALA A 375 -7.65 -40.41 -11.57
CA ALA A 375 -6.90 -41.58 -11.12
C ALA A 375 -5.50 -41.19 -10.62
N ILE A 376 -4.77 -40.34 -11.37
CA ILE A 376 -3.42 -39.89 -10.99
C ILE A 376 -3.43 -39.10 -9.68
N VAL A 377 -4.33 -38.11 -9.53
CA VAL A 377 -4.36 -37.29 -8.30
C VAL A 377 -4.86 -38.07 -7.08
N SER A 378 -5.62 -39.15 -7.30
CA SER A 378 -6.02 -40.08 -6.24
C SER A 378 -4.91 -41.07 -5.84
N GLY A 379 -3.71 -40.98 -6.45
CA GLY A 379 -2.62 -41.91 -6.22
C GLY A 379 -2.82 -43.29 -6.87
N GLY A 380 -3.81 -43.42 -7.76
CA GLY A 380 -4.03 -44.61 -8.57
C GLY A 380 -3.07 -44.68 -9.76
N VAL A 381 -2.80 -45.89 -10.25
CA VAL A 381 -2.15 -46.10 -11.55
C VAL A 381 -3.26 -46.09 -12.61
N PRO A 382 -3.19 -45.22 -13.64
CA PRO A 382 -4.24 -45.07 -14.65
C PRO A 382 -4.43 -46.28 -15.56
#